data_AF-A0A9W4A500-F1
#
_entry.id   AF-A0A9W4A500-F1
#
_cell.length_a   1.000
_cell.length_b   1.000
_cell.length_c   1.000
_cell.angle_alpha   90.00
_cell.angle_beta   90.00
_cell.angle_gamma   90.00
#
_symmetry.space_group_name_H-M   'P 1'
#
loop_
_entity.id
_entity.type
_entity.pdbx_description
1 polymer ?
#
loop_
_entity_poly.entity_id
_entity_poly.type
_entity_poly.pdbx_seq_one_letter_code
_entity_poly.pdbx_strand_id
1 'polypeptide(L)'
;MAMLKKWLLTSLMAVTLVFVSFANTVHITFAEGNTAKLAIIGESQKGIMLCPKEEQIKDGETALSLLQKVMGDKVESETMSFGTYVKGIDGLMAGATSAWLYDVNDKSAEVGADSYKLKSGDVVVFRFVSDWSNISQETLKETLDKFGTCKPEEPNGGKPEEPKTDDPKQEKPEEPKTDDPKQEKPEEPKTNDPKQEKPEEPKTDGSKQEKPDGTKTNDEKPEQPKQENIQDPSAQLNEAISKTSDKMLQDGIESDWVAVALSRSGKNVPIEAKLNYVKSVTEKVEKRINRFSATDLARTIIMMNAMSADPKNVGGHNLVQKLYESDKVNSVTGYAFALLAFDTKKYEIPVESKWNRVALVEALLNNQHTDGGWTYNSSGSKDSASSVDVTGMVLSALAPYQERSDVKPAIQKAVAYLYNEQLQNGGFSADGQENSNSTAQACPST
;
A
#
# COMPACT_ATOMS: atom_id res chain seq x y z
N MET A 1 87.54 -2.56 -42.52
CA MET A 1 86.32 -3.33 -42.23
C MET A 1 86.50 -4.01 -40.88
N ALA A 2 86.19 -3.41 -39.73
CA ALA A 2 85.34 -2.24 -39.47
C ALA A 2 83.88 -2.43 -39.87
N MET A 3 83.14 -3.19 -39.07
CA MET A 3 81.81 -2.86 -38.51
C MET A 3 81.58 -3.84 -37.34
N LEU A 4 81.37 -3.29 -36.14
CA LEU A 4 80.85 -3.91 -34.90
C LEU A 4 81.09 -5.43 -34.67
N LYS A 5 81.89 -5.98 -33.74
CA LYS A 5 82.96 -5.55 -32.80
C LYS A 5 82.81 -4.28 -31.93
N LYS A 6 81.57 -3.85 -31.74
CA LYS A 6 81.01 -3.00 -30.67
C LYS A 6 79.56 -3.49 -30.61
N TRP A 7 79.15 -4.33 -29.67
CA TRP A 7 78.82 -3.87 -28.32
C TRP A 7 79.05 -4.93 -27.21
N LEU A 8 79.83 -5.98 -27.47
CA LEU A 8 80.16 -7.02 -26.48
C LEU A 8 81.20 -6.57 -25.40
N LEU A 9 81.39 -5.27 -25.22
CA LEU A 9 82.47 -4.66 -24.42
C LEU A 9 82.04 -3.36 -23.72
N THR A 10 80.74 -3.25 -23.41
CA THR A 10 80.16 -2.29 -22.45
C THR A 10 79.64 -2.99 -21.18
N SER A 11 80.27 -4.12 -20.85
CA SER A 11 80.28 -4.66 -19.48
C SER A 11 81.39 -3.97 -18.67
N LEU A 12 81.20 -3.84 -17.35
CA LEU A 12 82.14 -3.24 -16.39
C LEU A 12 82.61 -1.80 -16.69
N MET A 13 81.75 -0.80 -16.46
CA MET A 13 82.09 0.40 -15.65
C MET A 13 80.87 1.31 -15.38
N ALA A 14 79.92 0.79 -14.59
CA ALA A 14 78.85 1.57 -13.95
C ALA A 14 78.53 0.94 -12.58
N VAL A 15 79.56 0.80 -11.74
CA VAL A 15 79.49 0.09 -10.46
C VAL A 15 79.24 1.10 -9.33
N THR A 16 78.34 0.70 -8.41
CA THR A 16 78.03 1.30 -7.09
C THR A 16 77.37 2.68 -7.00
N LEU A 17 76.19 2.66 -6.33
CA LEU A 17 75.53 3.73 -5.56
C LEU A 17 74.91 4.88 -6.38
N VAL A 18 73.68 5.33 -6.12
CA VAL A 18 72.92 5.36 -4.85
C VAL A 18 71.46 4.83 -4.98
N PHE A 19 71.13 3.85 -4.13
CA PHE A 19 69.82 3.50 -3.52
C PHE A 19 68.54 3.20 -4.35
N VAL A 20 67.94 2.04 -4.03
CA VAL A 20 66.48 1.75 -3.85
C VAL A 20 65.56 1.98 -5.07
N SER A 21 64.83 0.98 -5.61
CA SER A 21 64.03 -0.01 -4.89
C SER A 21 63.79 -1.37 -5.59
N PHE A 22 63.58 -2.38 -4.75
CA PHE A 22 62.67 -3.54 -4.88
C PHE A 22 61.33 -3.21 -5.60
N ALA A 23 60.56 -4.16 -6.18
CA ALA A 23 60.78 -5.59 -6.51
C ALA A 23 59.65 -6.07 -7.46
N ASN A 24 59.71 -7.35 -7.87
CA ASN A 24 58.60 -8.19 -8.39
C ASN A 24 57.46 -7.47 -9.11
N THR A 25 57.51 -7.42 -10.45
CA THR A 25 56.33 -7.18 -11.29
C THR A 25 55.39 -8.39 -11.23
N VAL A 26 54.65 -8.52 -10.13
CA VAL A 26 53.40 -9.29 -10.13
C VAL A 26 52.48 -8.58 -11.12
N HIS A 27 51.99 -9.30 -12.13
CA HIS A 27 50.90 -8.81 -12.96
C HIS A 27 49.61 -8.80 -12.14
N ILE A 28 49.47 -7.76 -11.30
CA ILE A 28 48.19 -7.40 -10.72
C ILE A 28 47.34 -6.90 -11.89
N THR A 29 46.54 -7.80 -12.45
CA THR A 29 45.32 -7.41 -13.14
C THR A 29 44.46 -6.69 -12.13
N PHE A 30 44.50 -5.35 -12.16
CA PHE A 30 43.47 -4.55 -11.53
C PHE A 30 42.16 -4.91 -12.22
N ALA A 31 41.37 -5.78 -11.56
CA ALA A 31 39.96 -5.86 -11.86
C ALA A 31 39.38 -4.46 -11.64
N GLU A 32 38.51 -4.02 -12.54
CA GLU A 32 37.64 -2.88 -12.27
C GLU A 32 36.91 -3.19 -10.97
N GLY A 33 37.10 -2.33 -9.96
CA GLY A 33 36.90 -2.73 -8.56
C GLY A 33 35.48 -3.22 -8.31
N ASN A 34 35.35 -4.40 -7.71
CA ASN A 34 34.06 -4.91 -7.24
C ASN A 34 33.62 -4.04 -6.06
N THR A 35 32.94 -2.94 -6.33
CA THR A 35 32.56 -1.92 -5.34
C THR A 35 31.05 -1.76 -5.22
N ALA A 36 30.59 -1.30 -4.07
CA ALA A 36 29.22 -0.84 -3.86
C ALA A 36 29.24 0.51 -3.13
N LYS A 37 28.14 1.26 -3.23
CA LYS A 37 27.96 2.54 -2.53
C LYS A 37 26.94 2.40 -1.41
N LEU A 38 27.19 3.03 -0.27
CA LEU A 38 26.27 3.12 0.85
C LEU A 38 25.90 4.58 1.14
N ALA A 39 24.61 4.87 1.23
CA ALA A 39 24.07 6.13 1.74
C ALA A 39 23.10 5.86 2.90
N ILE A 40 22.98 6.81 3.84
CA ILE A 40 22.12 6.68 5.03
C ILE A 40 21.38 8.01 5.26
N ILE A 41 20.07 7.93 5.41
CA ILE A 41 19.14 9.08 5.44
C ILE A 41 18.24 8.94 6.67
N GLY A 42 18.34 9.88 7.62
CA GLY A 42 17.68 9.87 8.93
C GLY A 42 16.56 10.91 9.03
N GLU A 43 15.49 10.73 8.24
CA GLU A 43 14.47 11.75 7.95
C GLU A 43 13.91 12.48 9.19
N SER A 44 13.59 13.77 9.01
CA SER A 44 13.06 14.73 10.00
C SER A 44 13.97 15.08 11.21
N GLN A 45 14.85 14.20 11.68
CA GLN A 45 15.68 14.44 12.88
C GLN A 45 17.20 14.55 12.63
N LYS A 46 17.74 13.94 11.57
CA LYS A 46 19.19 14.02 11.25
C LYS A 46 19.54 14.38 9.80
N GLY A 47 18.60 14.30 8.85
CA GLY A 47 18.88 14.59 7.43
C GLY A 47 19.76 13.49 6.78
N ILE A 48 20.71 13.88 5.93
CA ILE A 48 21.67 12.93 5.34
C ILE A 48 22.70 12.55 6.41
N MET A 49 22.67 11.31 6.89
CA MET A 49 23.58 10.79 7.92
C MET A 49 24.87 10.20 7.33
N LEU A 50 24.82 9.74 6.07
CA LEU A 50 26.00 9.34 5.29
C LEU A 50 25.76 9.68 3.82
N CYS A 51 26.57 10.59 3.27
CA CYS A 51 26.69 10.80 1.82
C CYS A 51 27.19 9.53 1.11
N PRO A 52 26.80 9.26 -0.15
CA PRO A 52 27.12 8.01 -0.85
C PRO A 52 28.61 7.65 -0.83
N LYS A 53 28.99 6.71 0.04
CA LYS A 53 30.37 6.27 0.26
C LYS A 53 30.63 5.00 -0.52
N GLU A 54 31.65 5.00 -1.38
CA GLU A 54 32.07 3.82 -2.13
C GLU A 54 32.98 2.92 -1.30
N GLU A 55 32.75 1.61 -1.35
CA GLU A 55 33.51 0.58 -0.63
C GLU A 55 33.82 -0.60 -1.55
N GLN A 56 34.96 -1.26 -1.33
CA GLN A 56 35.29 -2.54 -1.97
C GLN A 56 34.46 -3.66 -1.35
N ILE A 57 33.71 -4.41 -2.16
CA ILE A 57 32.92 -5.58 -1.73
C ILE A 57 33.60 -6.91 -2.15
N LYS A 58 33.08 -8.01 -1.63
CA LYS A 58 33.50 -9.38 -1.97
C LYS A 58 32.30 -10.21 -2.40
N ASP A 59 32.54 -11.26 -3.18
CA ASP A 59 31.49 -12.16 -3.63
C ASP A 59 30.73 -12.77 -2.44
N GLY A 60 29.43 -12.46 -2.37
CA GLY A 60 28.56 -12.90 -1.28
C GLY A 60 28.47 -11.95 -0.08
N GLU A 61 29.16 -10.79 -0.09
CA GLU A 61 28.79 -9.68 0.81
C GLU A 61 27.36 -9.20 0.51
N THR A 62 26.66 -8.80 1.56
CA THR A 62 25.24 -8.41 1.55
C THR A 62 25.03 -6.98 2.01
N ALA A 63 23.87 -6.40 1.72
CA ALA A 63 23.54 -5.00 2.07
C ALA A 63 23.72 -4.69 3.56
N LEU A 64 23.36 -5.63 4.45
CA LEU A 64 23.62 -5.52 5.89
C LEU A 64 25.12 -5.59 6.22
N SER A 65 25.86 -6.50 5.58
CA SER A 65 27.31 -6.60 5.82
C SER A 65 28.06 -5.34 5.36
N LEU A 66 27.60 -4.68 4.27
CA LEU A 66 28.11 -3.38 3.83
C LEU A 66 27.79 -2.28 4.86
N LEU A 67 26.56 -2.23 5.37
CA LEU A 67 26.18 -1.30 6.43
C LEU A 67 27.05 -1.49 7.69
N GLN A 68 27.19 -2.73 8.18
CA GLN A 68 28.04 -3.07 9.33
C GLN A 68 29.52 -2.77 9.09
N LYS A 69 30.01 -2.92 7.86
CA LYS A 69 31.39 -2.64 7.44
C LYS A 69 31.72 -1.15 7.38
N VAL A 70 30.75 -0.31 7.01
CA VAL A 70 30.91 1.15 6.96
C VAL A 70 30.67 1.82 8.32
N MET A 71 29.66 1.38 9.05
CA MET A 71 29.18 2.03 10.28
C MET A 71 29.62 1.33 11.57
N GLY A 72 30.10 0.09 11.51
CA GLY A 72 30.70 -0.62 12.64
C GLY A 72 29.74 -0.87 13.80
N ASP A 73 30.18 -0.50 14.99
CA ASP A 73 29.44 -0.57 16.26
C ASP A 73 28.21 0.35 16.31
N LYS A 74 28.09 1.30 15.38
CA LYS A 74 26.92 2.19 15.25
C LYS A 74 25.68 1.50 14.67
N VAL A 75 25.74 0.22 14.32
CA VAL A 75 24.61 -0.54 13.74
C VAL A 75 23.97 -1.45 14.79
N GLU A 76 22.85 -1.01 15.36
CA GLU A 76 22.04 -1.85 16.22
C GLU A 76 21.12 -2.73 15.38
N SER A 77 21.19 -4.05 15.58
CA SER A 77 20.40 -5.03 14.82
C SER A 77 20.02 -6.23 15.68
N GLU A 78 18.92 -6.89 15.33
CA GLU A 78 18.37 -8.04 16.05
C GLU A 78 18.02 -9.16 15.07
N THR A 79 18.40 -10.39 15.40
CA THR A 79 18.17 -11.55 14.53
C THR A 79 16.79 -12.13 14.81
N MET A 80 15.86 -11.88 13.88
CA MET A 80 14.49 -12.38 13.94
C MET A 80 14.36 -13.70 13.17
N SER A 81 13.25 -14.41 13.36
CA SER A 81 12.93 -15.65 12.63
C SER A 81 12.71 -15.45 11.12
N PHE A 82 12.68 -14.22 10.64
CA PHE A 82 12.54 -13.82 9.23
C PHE A 82 13.79 -13.12 8.66
N GLY A 83 14.90 -13.09 9.41
CA GLY A 83 16.15 -12.40 9.04
C GLY A 83 16.60 -11.37 10.08
N THR A 84 17.76 -10.75 9.86
CA THR A 84 18.28 -9.70 10.74
C THR A 84 17.65 -8.34 10.44
N TYR A 85 16.96 -7.78 11.43
CA TYR A 85 16.33 -6.46 11.37
C TYR A 85 17.27 -5.38 11.91
N VAL A 86 17.39 -4.24 11.20
CA VAL A 86 18.17 -3.08 11.66
C VAL A 86 17.29 -2.20 12.56
N LYS A 87 17.65 -2.13 13.83
CA LYS A 87 16.94 -1.37 14.87
C LYS A 87 17.47 0.05 15.02
N GLY A 88 18.73 0.29 14.67
CA GLY A 88 19.33 1.60 14.84
C GLY A 88 20.57 1.80 13.99
N ILE A 89 20.79 3.04 13.58
CA ILE A 89 22.03 3.47 12.94
C ILE A 89 22.46 4.79 13.58
N ASP A 90 23.69 4.88 14.07
CA ASP A 90 24.25 6.08 14.73
C ASP A 90 23.32 6.63 15.83
N GLY A 91 22.76 5.74 16.66
CA GLY A 91 21.85 6.09 17.76
C GLY A 91 20.45 6.59 17.35
N LEU A 92 20.13 6.66 16.05
CA LEU A 92 18.77 6.91 15.59
C LEU A 92 18.00 5.58 15.53
N MET A 93 17.18 5.36 16.56
CA MET A 93 16.49 4.09 16.81
C MET A 93 15.09 4.04 16.19
N ALA A 94 14.76 2.89 15.59
CA ALA A 94 13.41 2.50 15.19
C ALA A 94 12.53 2.27 16.43
N GLY A 95 11.36 2.92 16.45
CA GLY A 95 10.35 2.78 17.49
C GLY A 95 9.13 2.00 17.02
N ALA A 96 8.00 2.12 17.72
CA ALA A 96 6.74 1.45 17.35
C ALA A 96 6.16 1.94 15.99
N THR A 97 6.43 3.20 15.64
CA THR A 97 5.90 3.88 14.44
C THR A 97 6.96 4.19 13.37
N SER A 98 8.24 3.96 13.66
CA SER A 98 9.39 4.32 12.80
C SER A 98 10.32 3.13 12.55
N ALA A 99 10.99 3.10 11.41
CA ALA A 99 11.83 1.96 11.02
C ALA A 99 12.96 2.34 10.07
N TRP A 100 13.97 1.46 9.99
CA TRP A 100 14.98 1.47 8.95
C TRP A 100 14.55 0.58 7.78
N LEU A 101 14.25 1.21 6.64
CA LEU A 101 14.09 0.54 5.33
C LEU A 101 15.39 0.63 4.54
N TYR A 102 15.49 -0.14 3.45
CA TYR A 102 16.56 0.03 2.49
C TYR A 102 16.13 -0.20 1.03
N ASP A 103 16.75 0.58 0.15
CA ASP A 103 16.65 0.46 -1.31
C ASP A 103 17.99 0.01 -1.90
N VAL A 104 17.95 -0.62 -3.07
CA VAL A 104 19.13 -0.86 -3.91
C VAL A 104 18.86 -0.35 -5.32
N ASN A 105 19.68 0.57 -5.81
CA ASN A 105 19.55 1.25 -7.10
C ASN A 105 18.16 1.90 -7.29
N ASP A 106 17.76 2.71 -6.30
CA ASP A 106 16.46 3.42 -6.22
C ASP A 106 15.22 2.51 -6.32
N LYS A 107 15.34 1.27 -5.84
CA LYS A 107 14.23 0.31 -5.71
C LYS A 107 14.25 -0.34 -4.34
N SER A 108 13.13 -0.28 -3.61
CA SER A 108 13.00 -0.96 -2.32
C SER A 108 13.16 -2.46 -2.48
N ALA A 109 13.96 -3.06 -1.60
CA ALA A 109 14.38 -4.44 -1.75
C ALA A 109 13.30 -5.46 -1.35
N GLU A 110 13.15 -6.53 -2.14
CA GLU A 110 12.16 -7.59 -1.91
C GLU A 110 12.58 -8.64 -0.85
N VAL A 111 13.77 -8.49 -0.25
CA VAL A 111 14.37 -9.43 0.71
C VAL A 111 15.06 -8.69 1.87
N GLY A 112 15.36 -9.38 2.97
CA GLY A 112 16.14 -8.83 4.07
C GLY A 112 17.54 -8.35 3.64
N ALA A 113 18.07 -7.32 4.31
CA ALA A 113 19.39 -6.77 4.01
C ALA A 113 20.54 -7.77 4.27
N ASP A 114 20.30 -8.73 5.15
CA ASP A 114 21.15 -9.91 5.40
C ASP A 114 21.18 -10.90 4.22
N SER A 115 20.20 -10.82 3.32
CA SER A 115 19.91 -11.79 2.27
C SER A 115 20.18 -11.24 0.86
N TYR A 116 20.10 -9.92 0.66
CA TYR A 116 20.43 -9.27 -0.61
C TYR A 116 21.95 -9.35 -0.86
N LYS A 117 22.37 -10.16 -1.83
CA LYS A 117 23.77 -10.26 -2.27
C LYS A 117 24.12 -9.13 -3.22
N LEU A 118 25.17 -8.38 -2.88
CA LEU A 118 25.61 -7.21 -3.62
C LEU A 118 26.32 -7.58 -4.92
N LYS A 119 26.28 -6.65 -5.87
CA LYS A 119 26.97 -6.68 -7.16
C LYS A 119 27.82 -5.43 -7.33
N SER A 120 28.86 -5.52 -8.14
CA SER A 120 29.67 -4.36 -8.51
C SER A 120 28.79 -3.25 -9.11
N GLY A 121 28.89 -2.05 -8.56
CA GLY A 121 28.11 -0.87 -8.95
C GLY A 121 26.80 -0.65 -8.18
N ASP A 122 26.37 -1.57 -7.31
CA ASP A 122 25.13 -1.39 -6.54
C ASP A 122 25.21 -0.18 -5.60
N VAL A 123 24.13 0.61 -5.56
CA VAL A 123 23.94 1.74 -4.64
C VAL A 123 22.88 1.38 -3.61
N VAL A 124 23.32 1.11 -2.39
CA VAL A 124 22.47 0.76 -1.23
C VAL A 124 22.14 2.03 -0.45
N VAL A 125 20.87 2.24 -0.13
CA VAL A 125 20.39 3.40 0.62
C VAL A 125 19.57 2.93 1.81
N PHE A 126 20.03 3.20 3.04
CA PHE A 126 19.21 2.99 4.24
C PHE A 126 18.44 4.27 4.58
N ARG A 127 17.13 4.15 4.76
CA ARG A 127 16.22 5.27 5.05
C ARG A 127 15.48 5.04 6.35
N PHE A 128 15.57 6.01 7.26
CA PHE A 128 14.72 6.07 8.43
C PHE A 128 13.37 6.66 8.03
N VAL A 129 12.31 5.87 8.16
CA VAL A 129 10.92 6.32 7.99
C VAL A 129 10.39 6.67 9.37
N SER A 130 10.04 7.94 9.59
CA SER A 130 9.40 8.38 10.84
C SER A 130 7.88 8.18 10.85
N ASP A 131 7.24 8.15 9.67
CA ASP A 131 5.83 7.83 9.49
C ASP A 131 5.60 7.03 8.19
N TRP A 132 5.05 5.81 8.32
CA TRP A 132 4.75 4.93 7.19
C TRP A 132 3.59 5.42 6.31
N SER A 133 2.83 6.44 6.72
CA SER A 133 1.82 7.07 5.85
C SER A 133 2.46 7.98 4.77
N ASN A 134 3.72 8.38 4.96
CA ASN A 134 4.45 9.32 4.11
C ASN A 134 5.86 8.79 3.75
N ILE A 135 5.95 7.54 3.28
CA ILE A 135 7.22 6.95 2.83
C ILE A 135 7.66 7.62 1.53
N SER A 136 8.67 8.50 1.62
CA SER A 136 9.22 9.17 0.44
C SER A 136 9.63 8.16 -0.65
N GLN A 137 9.07 8.32 -1.86
CA GLN A 137 9.45 7.58 -3.06
C GLN A 137 10.54 8.31 -3.88
N GLU A 138 11.14 9.36 -3.31
CA GLU A 138 12.20 10.14 -3.96
C GLU A 138 13.45 9.28 -4.17
N THR A 139 13.99 9.29 -5.39
CA THR A 139 15.29 8.68 -5.68
C THR A 139 16.37 9.27 -4.77
N LEU A 140 17.46 8.53 -4.56
CA LEU A 140 18.63 9.03 -3.84
C LEU A 140 19.07 10.40 -4.36
N LYS A 141 19.05 10.60 -5.69
CA LYS A 141 19.41 11.89 -6.30
C LYS A 141 18.45 13.00 -5.85
N GLU A 142 17.14 12.80 -5.94
CA GLU A 142 16.15 13.79 -5.52
C GLU A 142 16.25 14.10 -4.02
N THR A 143 16.48 13.09 -3.18
CA THR A 143 16.71 13.30 -1.74
C THR A 143 18.00 14.08 -1.47
N LEU A 144 19.08 13.83 -2.21
CA LEU A 144 20.34 14.58 -2.10
C LEU A 144 20.22 16.03 -2.58
N ASP A 145 19.54 16.26 -3.71
CA ASP A 145 19.26 17.60 -4.25
C ASP A 145 18.37 18.42 -3.30
N LYS A 146 17.41 17.76 -2.62
CA LYS A 146 16.47 18.35 -1.65
C LYS A 146 17.10 18.69 -0.29
N PHE A 147 17.96 17.81 0.24
CA PHE A 147 18.59 18.01 1.56
C PHE A 147 19.99 18.66 1.52
N GLY A 148 20.63 18.76 0.36
CA GLY A 148 21.37 19.98 0.04
C GLY A 148 22.86 20.10 0.39
N THR A 149 23.57 19.07 0.85
CA THR A 149 25.05 19.02 0.69
C THR A 149 25.64 17.61 0.77
N CYS A 150 26.01 17.05 -0.39
CA CYS A 150 27.17 16.17 -0.51
C CYS A 150 28.25 16.87 -1.35
N LYS A 151 28.64 18.08 -0.91
CA LYS A 151 29.86 18.74 -1.38
C LYS A 151 31.03 18.28 -0.52
N PRO A 152 32.23 18.03 -1.07
CA PRO A 152 33.43 17.90 -0.26
C PRO A 152 33.69 19.20 0.49
N GLU A 153 33.85 19.13 1.81
CA GLU A 153 34.50 20.21 2.55
C GLU A 153 36.01 20.14 2.26
N GLU A 154 36.56 21.16 1.60
CA GLU A 154 38.01 21.35 1.59
C GLU A 154 38.47 21.77 3.00
N PRO A 155 39.54 21.17 3.55
CA PRO A 155 39.90 21.38 4.94
C PRO A 155 40.58 22.74 5.15
N ASN A 156 39.86 23.71 5.74
CA ASN A 156 40.48 24.83 6.43
C ASN A 156 39.64 25.31 7.62
N GLY A 157 40.31 25.62 8.73
CA GLY A 157 39.67 25.72 10.05
C GLY A 157 39.10 27.09 10.40
N GLY A 158 37.93 27.07 11.05
CA GLY A 158 37.34 28.20 11.79
C GLY A 158 36.92 27.74 13.19
N LYS A 159 36.97 28.65 14.17
CA LYS A 159 36.67 28.37 15.59
C LYS A 159 35.14 28.47 15.85
N PRO A 160 34.54 27.61 16.69
CA PRO A 160 33.10 27.69 16.98
C PRO A 160 32.71 28.93 17.80
N GLU A 161 31.47 29.39 17.60
CA GLU A 161 30.77 30.35 18.46
C GLU A 161 29.60 29.67 19.21
N GLU A 162 29.26 30.19 20.38
CA GLU A 162 28.27 29.62 21.31
C GLU A 162 26.86 30.20 21.09
N PRO A 163 25.78 29.45 21.41
CA PRO A 163 24.40 29.91 21.23
C PRO A 163 24.00 30.97 22.26
N LYS A 164 23.07 31.85 21.87
CA LYS A 164 22.38 32.77 22.79
C LYS A 164 20.89 32.47 22.88
N THR A 165 20.43 32.27 24.10
CA THR A 165 19.02 32.27 24.52
C THR A 165 18.57 33.68 24.87
N ASP A 166 17.31 34.03 24.63
CA ASP A 166 16.57 35.05 25.38
C ASP A 166 15.06 34.75 25.33
N ASP A 167 14.36 35.00 26.44
CA ASP A 167 12.89 34.84 26.63
C ASP A 167 12.45 35.80 27.79
N PRO A 168 11.16 36.00 28.11
CA PRO A 168 10.41 37.13 27.59
C PRO A 168 9.97 38.13 28.70
N LYS A 169 9.41 39.28 28.30
CA LYS A 169 8.59 40.10 29.22
C LYS A 169 7.49 40.93 28.54
N GLN A 170 6.41 41.15 29.29
CA GLN A 170 5.21 41.91 28.89
C GLN A 170 5.33 43.38 29.29
N GLU A 171 4.63 44.28 28.59
CA GLU A 171 3.85 45.38 29.21
C GLU A 171 2.90 46.08 28.21
N LYS A 172 1.83 46.71 28.73
CA LYS A 172 0.78 47.53 28.07
C LYS A 172 0.16 48.40 29.18
N PRO A 173 -0.03 49.74 29.05
CA PRO A 173 -1.05 50.41 28.20
C PRO A 173 -0.52 51.72 27.53
N GLU A 174 -1.25 52.68 26.94
CA GLU A 174 -2.66 53.17 26.98
C GLU A 174 -3.20 53.63 25.59
N GLU A 175 -4.33 54.36 25.57
CA GLU A 175 -5.09 54.89 24.41
C GLU A 175 -5.16 56.45 24.51
N PRO A 176 -5.34 57.24 23.43
CA PRO A 176 -6.72 57.61 22.99
C PRO A 176 -6.94 58.09 21.53
N LYS A 177 -8.22 58.10 21.09
CA LYS A 177 -9.02 59.12 20.31
C LYS A 177 -8.36 60.10 19.31
N THR A 178 -8.99 60.57 18.21
CA THR A 178 -10.25 60.30 17.46
C THR A 178 -10.12 60.93 16.05
N ASP A 179 -10.98 60.56 15.08
CA ASP A 179 -11.90 61.48 14.35
C ASP A 179 -12.56 60.79 13.12
N ASP A 180 -13.69 61.33 12.66
CA ASP A 180 -14.61 60.82 11.60
C ASP A 180 -15.11 62.03 10.77
N PRO A 181 -15.44 61.90 9.46
CA PRO A 181 -16.88 61.91 9.12
C PRO A 181 -17.32 61.22 7.80
N LYS A 182 -18.43 60.45 7.88
CA LYS A 182 -19.56 60.42 6.90
C LYS A 182 -19.29 59.83 5.49
N GLN A 183 -20.24 59.46 4.61
CA GLN A 183 -21.73 59.37 4.52
C GLN A 183 -22.04 58.35 3.37
N GLU A 184 -23.20 57.72 3.11
CA GLU A 184 -24.57 57.67 3.67
C GLU A 184 -25.29 56.37 3.18
N LYS A 185 -26.63 56.23 3.35
CA LYS A 185 -27.46 55.11 2.85
C LYS A 185 -28.86 55.63 2.40
N PRO A 186 -29.49 55.05 1.34
CA PRO A 186 -30.94 55.15 1.09
C PRO A 186 -31.77 53.90 1.51
N GLU A 187 -33.10 54.02 1.58
CA GLU A 187 -34.00 53.08 2.28
C GLU A 187 -35.03 52.33 1.40
N GLU A 188 -35.90 51.52 2.03
CA GLU A 188 -37.03 50.79 1.45
C GLU A 188 -38.19 51.70 1.00
N PRO A 189 -39.19 51.12 0.29
CA PRO A 189 -40.57 51.30 0.77
C PRO A 189 -41.41 50.01 0.80
N LYS A 190 -42.57 50.05 1.47
CA LYS A 190 -43.51 48.91 1.69
C LYS A 190 -44.92 49.17 1.14
N THR A 191 -45.75 48.11 1.21
CA THR A 191 -47.23 48.04 1.15
C THR A 191 -47.93 47.99 -0.22
N ASN A 192 -48.71 46.91 -0.46
CA ASN A 192 -50.19 46.89 -0.35
C ASN A 192 -50.77 45.48 -0.63
N ASP A 193 -52.04 45.27 -0.27
CA ASP A 193 -52.86 44.04 -0.39
C ASP A 193 -54.31 44.46 -0.71
N PRO A 194 -55.07 43.76 -1.59
CA PRO A 194 -56.33 43.19 -1.09
C PRO A 194 -56.82 41.89 -1.77
N LYS A 195 -57.02 40.84 -0.94
CA LYS A 195 -58.29 40.11 -0.68
C LYS A 195 -59.30 39.84 -1.84
N GLN A 196 -59.71 38.57 -2.01
CA GLN A 196 -61.05 38.18 -2.51
C GLN A 196 -61.58 36.89 -1.81
N GLU A 197 -62.82 36.45 -2.04
CA GLU A 197 -63.65 35.69 -1.06
C GLU A 197 -64.29 34.36 -1.56
N LYS A 198 -64.78 33.54 -0.59
CA LYS A 198 -65.83 32.48 -0.50
C LYS A 198 -66.64 32.00 -1.75
N PRO A 199 -67.41 30.87 -1.71
CA PRO A 199 -67.91 30.03 -0.58
C PRO A 199 -67.42 28.55 -0.62
N GLU A 200 -67.55 27.64 0.37
CA GLU A 200 -68.49 27.33 1.49
C GLU A 200 -69.53 26.23 1.21
N GLU A 201 -69.30 25.05 1.83
CA GLU A 201 -70.16 23.93 2.31
C GLU A 201 -71.63 23.73 1.84
N PRO A 202 -72.11 22.46 1.72
CA PRO A 202 -72.64 21.76 2.92
C PRO A 202 -72.44 20.22 2.99
N LYS A 203 -72.94 19.61 4.09
CA LYS A 203 -72.72 18.22 4.57
C LYS A 203 -73.92 17.28 4.38
N THR A 204 -73.68 15.96 4.35
CA THR A 204 -74.52 14.81 4.82
C THR A 204 -73.68 13.53 4.58
N ASP A 205 -73.40 12.60 5.52
CA ASP A 205 -74.22 11.76 6.44
C ASP A 205 -74.69 10.41 5.82
N GLY A 206 -74.73 9.32 6.60
CA GLY A 206 -75.62 8.18 6.31
C GLY A 206 -75.08 6.81 5.81
N SER A 207 -74.19 6.12 6.56
CA SER A 207 -74.23 4.65 6.81
C SER A 207 -74.15 3.54 5.71
N LYS A 208 -73.42 2.45 6.07
CA LYS A 208 -73.60 0.99 5.77
C LYS A 208 -73.15 0.35 4.41
N GLN A 209 -72.14 -0.55 4.56
CA GLN A 209 -72.19 -2.01 4.29
C GLN A 209 -72.77 -2.49 2.92
N GLU A 210 -72.03 -3.15 1.99
CA GLU A 210 -71.36 -4.47 2.13
C GLU A 210 -70.28 -4.78 1.03
N LYS A 211 -69.84 -6.05 0.97
CA LYS A 211 -68.74 -6.69 0.21
C LYS A 211 -69.13 -7.13 -1.23
N PRO A 212 -68.22 -7.68 -2.07
CA PRO A 212 -66.75 -7.47 -2.20
C PRO A 212 -66.26 -7.36 -3.67
N ASP A 213 -64.93 -7.36 -3.84
CA ASP A 213 -64.16 -7.79 -5.04
C ASP A 213 -64.11 -6.82 -6.24
N GLY A 214 -63.02 -6.91 -7.02
CA GLY A 214 -62.69 -6.02 -8.13
C GLY A 214 -61.31 -5.36 -7.98
N THR A 215 -60.28 -5.99 -8.56
CA THR A 215 -58.90 -5.50 -8.61
C THR A 215 -58.79 -4.09 -9.22
N LYS A 216 -58.03 -3.20 -8.58
CA LYS A 216 -57.43 -2.03 -9.22
C LYS A 216 -55.96 -1.91 -8.84
N THR A 217 -55.12 -1.62 -9.83
CA THR A 217 -53.73 -1.24 -9.65
C THR A 217 -53.65 0.18 -9.11
N ASN A 218 -52.95 0.36 -7.98
CA ASN A 218 -52.46 1.69 -7.60
C ASN A 218 -51.14 1.92 -8.33
N ASP A 219 -51.17 2.67 -9.44
CA ASP A 219 -49.99 3.29 -10.03
C ASP A 219 -49.52 4.49 -9.17
N GLU A 220 -49.30 4.24 -7.88
CA GLU A 220 -48.64 5.19 -6.99
C GLU A 220 -47.14 5.18 -7.31
N LYS A 221 -46.76 6.06 -8.25
CA LYS A 221 -45.38 6.48 -8.46
C LYS A 221 -44.75 6.78 -7.09
N PRO A 222 -43.68 6.07 -6.67
CA PRO A 222 -43.06 6.31 -5.38
C PRO A 222 -42.67 7.78 -5.22
N GLU A 223 -43.18 8.42 -4.18
CA GLU A 223 -42.76 9.76 -3.80
C GLU A 223 -41.29 9.67 -3.36
N GLN A 224 -40.40 10.40 -4.04
CA GLN A 224 -38.97 10.27 -3.78
C GLN A 224 -38.67 10.60 -2.31
N PRO A 225 -38.04 9.68 -1.55
CA PRO A 225 -37.54 10.00 -0.22
C PRO A 225 -36.62 11.21 -0.32
N LYS A 226 -36.76 12.16 0.62
CA LYS A 226 -35.87 13.31 0.69
C LYS A 226 -34.45 12.79 0.90
N GLN A 227 -33.56 13.05 -0.05
CA GLN A 227 -32.12 12.92 0.21
C GLN A 227 -31.81 13.80 1.42
N GLU A 228 -31.20 13.22 2.45
CA GLU A 228 -30.58 14.03 3.48
C GLU A 228 -29.49 14.89 2.83
N ASN A 229 -29.42 16.16 3.21
CA ASN A 229 -28.43 17.09 2.66
C ASN A 229 -27.07 16.80 3.28
N ILE A 230 -26.41 15.71 2.85
CA ILE A 230 -25.11 15.27 3.33
C ILE A 230 -24.08 16.35 2.99
N GLN A 231 -23.77 17.19 3.98
CA GLN A 231 -22.86 18.31 3.84
C GLN A 231 -21.42 17.79 3.80
N ASP A 232 -20.83 17.81 2.60
CA ASP A 232 -19.61 17.11 2.18
C ASP A 232 -19.56 15.61 2.55
N PRO A 233 -20.08 14.72 1.66
CA PRO A 233 -19.99 13.28 1.83
C PRO A 233 -18.55 12.76 1.95
N SER A 234 -17.58 13.45 1.34
CA SER A 234 -16.15 13.07 1.33
C SER A 234 -15.52 13.23 2.70
N ALA A 235 -15.81 14.34 3.39
CA ALA A 235 -15.36 14.58 4.75
C ALA A 235 -15.92 13.53 5.72
N GLN A 236 -17.21 13.22 5.62
CA GLN A 236 -17.88 12.24 6.48
C GLN A 236 -17.37 10.81 6.23
N LEU A 237 -17.14 10.43 4.97
CA LEU A 237 -16.54 9.16 4.60
C LEU A 237 -15.10 9.03 5.16
N ASN A 238 -14.27 10.06 5.00
CA ASN A 238 -12.90 10.06 5.52
C ASN A 238 -12.86 10.00 7.06
N GLU A 239 -13.78 10.69 7.75
CA GLU A 239 -13.91 10.60 9.21
C GLU A 239 -14.34 9.19 9.66
N ALA A 240 -15.28 8.56 8.95
CA ALA A 240 -15.71 7.19 9.22
C ALA A 240 -14.58 6.17 8.99
N ILE A 241 -13.81 6.30 7.90
CA ILE A 241 -12.62 5.48 7.62
C ILE A 241 -11.58 5.66 8.72
N SER A 242 -11.32 6.89 9.16
CA SER A 242 -10.40 7.15 10.29
C SER A 242 -10.88 6.45 11.55
N LYS A 243 -12.08 6.76 12.05
CA LYS A 243 -12.62 6.21 13.30
C LYS A 243 -12.63 4.68 13.31
N THR A 244 -13.01 4.07 12.19
CA THR A 244 -13.02 2.60 12.03
C THR A 244 -11.60 2.03 12.11
N SER A 245 -10.64 2.66 11.43
CA SER A 245 -9.24 2.23 11.42
C SER A 245 -8.55 2.45 12.78
N ASP A 246 -8.82 3.57 13.43
CA ASP A 246 -8.32 3.88 14.77
C ASP A 246 -8.82 2.87 15.80
N LYS A 247 -10.09 2.43 15.67
CA LYS A 247 -10.65 1.34 16.48
C LYS A 247 -10.03 -0.03 16.16
N MET A 248 -9.83 -0.35 14.88
CA MET A 248 -9.12 -1.57 14.45
C MET A 248 -7.67 -1.63 14.95
N LEU A 249 -6.98 -0.49 15.03
CA LEU A 249 -5.64 -0.39 15.62
C LEU A 249 -5.66 -0.55 17.15
N GLN A 250 -6.70 -0.06 17.82
CA GLN A 250 -6.89 -0.21 19.27
C GLN A 250 -7.23 -1.65 19.68
N ASP A 251 -8.08 -2.33 18.90
CA ASP A 251 -8.45 -3.74 19.15
C ASP A 251 -7.33 -4.71 18.73
N GLY A 252 -6.53 -4.30 17.74
CA GLY A 252 -5.46 -5.10 17.18
C GLY A 252 -5.88 -5.89 15.93
N ILE A 253 -4.89 -6.44 15.24
CA ILE A 253 -5.10 -7.21 14.02
C ILE A 253 -5.51 -8.64 14.41
N GLU A 254 -6.81 -8.92 14.45
CA GLU A 254 -7.32 -10.27 14.77
C GLU A 254 -7.71 -11.10 13.53
N SER A 255 -7.98 -10.46 12.38
CA SER A 255 -8.47 -11.14 11.18
C SER A 255 -7.77 -10.69 9.89
N ASP A 256 -7.79 -11.59 8.89
CA ASP A 256 -7.27 -11.34 7.54
C ASP A 256 -7.89 -10.06 6.93
N TRP A 257 -9.16 -9.78 7.25
CA TRP A 257 -9.89 -8.61 6.78
C TRP A 257 -9.49 -7.31 7.50
N VAL A 258 -9.21 -7.35 8.81
CA VAL A 258 -8.68 -6.18 9.54
C VAL A 258 -7.30 -5.82 9.01
N ALA A 259 -6.44 -6.80 8.75
CA ALA A 259 -5.13 -6.58 8.11
C ALA A 259 -5.26 -5.89 6.74
N VAL A 260 -6.16 -6.40 5.87
CA VAL A 260 -6.40 -5.82 4.53
C VAL A 260 -7.02 -4.42 4.61
N ALA A 261 -8.02 -4.21 5.48
CA ALA A 261 -8.66 -2.91 5.66
C ALA A 261 -7.67 -1.84 6.14
N LEU A 262 -6.88 -2.16 7.18
CA LEU A 262 -5.83 -1.29 7.70
C LEU A 262 -4.73 -0.99 6.67
N SER A 263 -4.39 -1.95 5.79
CA SER A 263 -3.44 -1.71 4.70
C SER A 263 -3.95 -0.75 3.61
N ARG A 264 -5.28 -0.54 3.52
CA ARG A 264 -5.93 0.32 2.51
C ARG A 264 -6.51 1.62 3.07
N SER A 265 -6.56 1.82 4.39
CA SER A 265 -7.17 3.01 5.00
C SER A 265 -6.26 4.23 5.11
N GLY A 266 -5.02 4.14 4.63
CA GLY A 266 -4.03 5.23 4.70
C GLY A 266 -3.43 5.45 6.10
N LYS A 267 -3.86 4.70 7.12
CA LYS A 267 -3.30 4.77 8.47
C LYS A 267 -1.96 4.04 8.55
N ASN A 268 -1.03 4.59 9.32
CA ASN A 268 0.20 3.91 9.72
C ASN A 268 -0.15 2.73 10.66
N VAL A 269 0.13 1.51 10.21
CA VAL A 269 -0.08 0.27 10.98
C VAL A 269 1.23 -0.12 11.66
N PRO A 270 1.32 -0.15 13.01
CA PRO A 270 2.55 -0.43 13.74
C PRO A 270 3.22 -1.73 13.30
N ILE A 271 4.55 -1.70 13.16
CA ILE A 271 5.31 -2.87 12.67
C ILE A 271 5.16 -4.08 13.59
N GLU A 272 5.10 -3.87 14.91
CA GLU A 272 4.83 -4.93 15.89
C GLU A 272 3.47 -5.62 15.66
N ALA A 273 2.41 -4.86 15.34
CA ALA A 273 1.09 -5.42 15.06
C ALA A 273 1.11 -6.28 13.78
N LYS A 274 1.79 -5.81 12.72
CA LYS A 274 2.01 -6.59 11.49
C LYS A 274 2.76 -7.89 11.78
N LEU A 275 3.89 -7.81 12.47
CA LEU A 275 4.76 -8.95 12.77
C LEU A 275 4.06 -9.98 13.66
N ASN A 276 3.35 -9.54 14.70
CA ASN A 276 2.59 -10.43 15.58
C ASN A 276 1.47 -11.16 14.81
N TYR A 277 0.79 -10.49 13.88
CA TYR A 277 -0.24 -11.15 13.07
C TYR A 277 0.35 -12.11 12.02
N VAL A 278 1.37 -11.68 11.27
CA VAL A 278 2.09 -12.53 10.31
C VAL A 278 2.65 -13.77 10.98
N LYS A 279 3.21 -13.65 12.18
CA LYS A 279 3.66 -14.80 13.01
C LYS A 279 2.50 -15.73 13.38
N SER A 280 1.41 -15.19 13.92
CA SER A 280 0.21 -15.96 14.29
C SER A 280 -0.35 -16.77 13.10
N VAL A 281 -0.41 -16.15 11.92
CA VAL A 281 -0.88 -16.82 10.70
C VAL A 281 0.16 -17.81 10.14
N THR A 282 1.46 -17.52 10.29
CA THR A 282 2.54 -18.47 9.95
C THR A 282 2.44 -19.75 10.78
N GLU A 283 2.30 -19.63 12.10
CA GLU A 283 2.07 -20.79 12.99
C GLU A 283 0.77 -21.53 12.65
N LYS A 284 -0.30 -20.81 12.25
CA LYS A 284 -1.56 -21.41 11.77
C LYS A 284 -1.37 -22.17 10.46
N VAL A 285 -0.50 -21.71 9.55
CA VAL A 285 -0.13 -22.40 8.31
C VAL A 285 0.66 -23.66 8.62
N GLU A 286 1.79 -23.58 9.32
CA GLU A 286 2.63 -24.73 9.69
C GLU A 286 1.81 -25.88 10.31
N LYS A 287 0.95 -25.53 11.28
CA LYS A 287 0.19 -26.51 12.06
C LYS A 287 -1.03 -27.07 11.32
N ARG A 288 -1.55 -26.39 10.27
CA ARG A 288 -2.88 -26.70 9.68
C ARG A 288 -3.01 -26.56 8.15
N ILE A 289 -1.96 -26.30 7.38
CA ILE A 289 -2.01 -26.04 5.92
C ILE A 289 -2.87 -27.06 5.13
N ASN A 290 -2.78 -28.35 5.45
CA ASN A 290 -3.53 -29.40 4.75
C ASN A 290 -5.06 -29.27 4.91
N ARG A 291 -5.52 -28.57 5.95
CA ARG A 291 -6.94 -28.27 6.21
C ARG A 291 -7.44 -27.00 5.51
N PHE A 292 -6.56 -26.15 4.98
CA PHE A 292 -6.96 -24.90 4.31
C PHE A 292 -7.80 -25.21 3.06
N SER A 293 -8.87 -24.45 2.84
CA SER A 293 -9.59 -24.34 1.57
C SER A 293 -8.82 -23.47 0.57
N ALA A 294 -9.28 -23.42 -0.68
CA ALA A 294 -8.80 -22.42 -1.65
C ALA A 294 -8.93 -20.99 -1.12
N THR A 295 -10.08 -20.67 -0.51
CA THR A 295 -10.38 -19.35 0.07
C THR A 295 -9.51 -19.03 1.30
N ASP A 296 -9.03 -20.03 2.04
CA ASP A 296 -8.06 -19.81 3.11
C ASP A 296 -6.66 -19.50 2.56
N LEU A 297 -6.20 -20.25 1.56
CA LEU A 297 -4.93 -19.99 0.86
C LEU A 297 -4.94 -18.59 0.24
N ALA A 298 -5.97 -18.26 -0.53
CA ALA A 298 -6.11 -16.99 -1.23
C ALA A 298 -6.18 -15.79 -0.27
N ARG A 299 -7.01 -15.86 0.78
CA ARG A 299 -7.05 -14.79 1.81
C ARG A 299 -5.73 -14.64 2.54
N THR A 300 -5.04 -15.75 2.85
CA THR A 300 -3.71 -15.69 3.48
C THR A 300 -2.71 -15.01 2.54
N ILE A 301 -2.73 -15.30 1.24
CA ILE A 301 -1.88 -14.61 0.24
C ILE A 301 -2.19 -13.10 0.22
N ILE A 302 -3.47 -12.72 0.12
CA ILE A 302 -3.89 -11.31 0.08
C ILE A 302 -3.46 -10.57 1.36
N MET A 303 -3.66 -11.19 2.53
CA MET A 303 -3.27 -10.63 3.83
C MET A 303 -1.75 -10.51 3.99
N MET A 304 -0.96 -11.53 3.60
CA MET A 304 0.50 -11.45 3.67
C MET A 304 1.02 -10.28 2.81
N ASN A 305 0.49 -10.13 1.59
CA ASN A 305 0.82 -8.99 0.73
C ASN A 305 0.43 -7.63 1.36
N ALA A 306 -0.72 -7.56 2.04
CA ALA A 306 -1.19 -6.37 2.75
C ALA A 306 -0.33 -6.01 3.98
N MET A 307 0.27 -7.02 4.63
CA MET A 307 1.21 -6.87 5.75
C MET A 307 2.69 -6.78 5.33
N SER A 308 2.97 -6.70 4.03
CA SER A 308 4.32 -6.71 3.43
C SER A 308 5.17 -7.96 3.72
N ALA A 309 4.52 -9.11 3.91
CA ALA A 309 5.16 -10.43 4.07
C ALA A 309 5.07 -11.26 2.77
N ASP A 310 6.02 -12.16 2.53
CA ASP A 310 6.07 -13.00 1.33
C ASP A 310 5.20 -14.26 1.45
N PRO A 311 4.11 -14.40 0.66
CA PRO A 311 3.29 -15.61 0.65
C PRO A 311 3.95 -16.82 -0.05
N LYS A 312 5.13 -16.66 -0.68
CA LYS A 312 5.92 -17.78 -1.22
C LYS A 312 6.74 -18.49 -0.13
N ASN A 313 6.90 -17.91 1.06
CA ASN A 313 7.63 -18.52 2.18
C ASN A 313 6.93 -18.31 3.53
N VAL A 314 5.76 -18.93 3.72
CA VAL A 314 5.04 -18.94 5.00
C VAL A 314 5.23 -20.29 5.67
N GLY A 315 6.06 -20.36 6.71
CA GLY A 315 6.28 -21.59 7.48
C GLY A 315 6.88 -22.74 6.64
N GLY A 316 7.77 -22.41 5.69
CA GLY A 316 8.31 -23.35 4.72
C GLY A 316 7.32 -23.76 3.61
N HIS A 317 6.26 -22.98 3.38
CA HIS A 317 5.28 -23.23 2.33
C HIS A 317 5.09 -22.05 1.38
N ASN A 318 5.17 -22.36 0.08
CA ASN A 318 4.74 -21.47 -0.99
C ASN A 318 3.22 -21.57 -1.15
N LEU A 319 2.49 -20.58 -0.64
CA LEU A 319 1.03 -20.56 -0.67
C LEU A 319 0.51 -20.27 -2.09
N VAL A 320 1.22 -19.44 -2.86
CA VAL A 320 0.87 -19.11 -4.25
C VAL A 320 0.89 -20.37 -5.13
N GLN A 321 1.94 -21.18 -4.99
CA GLN A 321 2.03 -22.49 -5.65
C GLN A 321 0.92 -23.45 -5.20
N LYS A 322 0.75 -23.62 -3.88
CA LYS A 322 -0.32 -24.46 -3.32
C LYS A 322 -1.73 -24.05 -3.76
N LEU A 323 -1.92 -22.79 -4.18
CA LEU A 323 -3.19 -22.30 -4.71
C LEU A 323 -3.36 -22.63 -6.20
N TYR A 324 -2.37 -22.41 -7.06
CA TYR A 324 -2.50 -22.72 -8.50
C TYR A 324 -2.53 -24.23 -8.79
N GLU A 325 -1.99 -25.06 -7.88
CA GLU A 325 -2.05 -26.53 -7.90
C GLU A 325 -3.33 -27.10 -7.24
N SER A 326 -4.19 -26.25 -6.65
CA SER A 326 -5.23 -26.72 -5.71
C SER A 326 -6.43 -27.39 -6.36
N ASP A 327 -6.69 -28.65 -6.02
CA ASP A 327 -7.96 -29.33 -6.28
C ASP A 327 -9.15 -28.73 -5.50
N LYS A 328 -8.89 -27.86 -4.50
CA LYS A 328 -9.93 -27.23 -3.66
C LYS A 328 -10.43 -25.90 -4.22
N VAL A 329 -9.87 -25.40 -5.32
CA VAL A 329 -10.42 -24.28 -6.08
C VAL A 329 -11.53 -24.86 -6.95
N ASN A 330 -12.77 -24.82 -6.47
CA ASN A 330 -13.91 -25.48 -7.12
C ASN A 330 -15.26 -24.77 -6.94
N SER A 331 -15.28 -23.59 -6.31
CA SER A 331 -16.47 -22.74 -6.12
C SER A 331 -16.26 -21.38 -6.79
N VAL A 332 -17.33 -20.63 -7.07
CA VAL A 332 -17.23 -19.29 -7.67
C VAL A 332 -16.41 -18.35 -6.79
N THR A 333 -16.63 -18.41 -5.47
CA THR A 333 -15.84 -17.70 -4.46
C THR A 333 -14.36 -18.12 -4.47
N GLY A 334 -14.08 -19.40 -4.68
CA GLY A 334 -12.71 -19.92 -4.82
C GLY A 334 -12.02 -19.41 -6.08
N TYR A 335 -12.74 -19.30 -7.21
CA TYR A 335 -12.20 -18.73 -8.45
C TYR A 335 -11.91 -17.23 -8.30
N ALA A 336 -12.86 -16.47 -7.76
CA ALA A 336 -12.71 -15.02 -7.53
C ALA A 336 -11.55 -14.70 -6.59
N PHE A 337 -11.46 -15.39 -5.44
CA PHE A 337 -10.36 -15.18 -4.51
C PHE A 337 -9.01 -15.64 -5.05
N ALA A 338 -8.95 -16.72 -5.84
CA ALA A 338 -7.68 -17.13 -6.46
C ALA A 338 -7.18 -16.09 -7.48
N LEU A 339 -8.08 -15.53 -8.29
CA LEU A 339 -7.74 -14.48 -9.26
C LEU A 339 -7.23 -13.21 -8.56
N LEU A 340 -7.97 -12.73 -7.55
CA LEU A 340 -7.55 -11.60 -6.70
C LEU A 340 -6.18 -11.85 -6.05
N ALA A 341 -5.97 -13.03 -5.47
CA ALA A 341 -4.72 -13.39 -4.79
C ALA A 341 -3.50 -13.44 -5.74
N PHE A 342 -3.69 -13.84 -6.99
CA PHE A 342 -2.61 -13.78 -7.99
C PHE A 342 -2.33 -12.36 -8.47
N ASP A 343 -3.34 -11.48 -8.50
CA ASP A 343 -3.21 -10.13 -9.03
C ASP A 343 -2.68 -9.09 -8.04
N THR A 344 -2.78 -9.32 -6.71
CA THR A 344 -2.23 -8.41 -5.66
C THR A 344 -0.76 -8.01 -5.87
N LYS A 345 0.06 -8.89 -6.44
CA LYS A 345 1.46 -8.61 -6.86
C LYS A 345 1.75 -9.06 -8.29
N LYS A 346 0.70 -9.28 -9.11
CA LYS A 346 0.80 -9.81 -10.49
C LYS A 346 1.68 -11.08 -10.58
N TYR A 347 1.49 -12.01 -9.65
CA TYR A 347 2.28 -13.24 -9.52
C TYR A 347 2.40 -14.00 -10.84
N GLU A 348 3.61 -14.42 -11.20
CA GLU A 348 3.83 -15.34 -12.31
C GLU A 348 3.26 -16.72 -11.96
N ILE A 349 2.38 -17.22 -12.82
CA ILE A 349 1.73 -18.53 -12.70
C ILE A 349 2.08 -19.32 -13.97
N PRO A 350 2.60 -20.56 -13.88
CA PRO A 350 2.84 -21.38 -15.06
C PRO A 350 1.56 -21.55 -15.89
N VAL A 351 1.69 -21.51 -17.22
CA VAL A 351 0.52 -21.62 -18.13
C VAL A 351 -0.16 -22.98 -17.97
N GLU A 352 0.61 -24.05 -17.82
CA GLU A 352 0.12 -25.41 -17.58
C GLU A 352 -0.45 -25.66 -16.16
N SER A 353 -0.41 -24.66 -15.27
CA SER A 353 -1.01 -24.81 -13.93
C SER A 353 -2.53 -24.85 -14.04
N LYS A 354 -3.13 -25.82 -13.33
CA LYS A 354 -4.58 -26.08 -13.27
C LYS A 354 -5.41 -24.81 -13.08
N TRP A 355 -4.94 -23.89 -12.22
CA TRP A 355 -5.56 -22.59 -12.00
C TRP A 355 -4.60 -21.45 -12.38
N ASN A 356 -4.52 -21.18 -13.68
CA ASN A 356 -3.95 -19.94 -14.22
C ASN A 356 -5.05 -18.86 -14.37
N ARG A 357 -4.67 -17.62 -14.71
CA ARG A 357 -5.61 -16.48 -14.88
C ARG A 357 -6.68 -16.72 -15.95
N VAL A 358 -6.34 -17.37 -17.05
CA VAL A 358 -7.26 -17.64 -18.16
C VAL A 358 -8.34 -18.61 -17.69
N ALA A 359 -7.94 -19.74 -17.11
CA ALA A 359 -8.84 -20.75 -16.54
C ALA A 359 -9.74 -20.18 -15.42
N LEU A 360 -9.22 -19.28 -14.58
CA LEU A 360 -10.00 -18.63 -13.52
C LEU A 360 -11.04 -17.64 -14.07
N VAL A 361 -10.67 -16.79 -15.03
CA VAL A 361 -11.63 -15.88 -15.69
C VAL A 361 -12.68 -16.69 -16.45
N GLU A 362 -12.29 -17.71 -17.21
CA GLU A 362 -13.23 -18.59 -17.91
C GLU A 362 -14.15 -19.33 -16.94
N ALA A 363 -13.65 -19.81 -15.80
CA ALA A 363 -14.48 -20.43 -14.77
C ALA A 363 -15.51 -19.43 -14.20
N LEU A 364 -15.13 -18.17 -13.97
CA LEU A 364 -16.07 -17.13 -13.54
C LEU A 364 -17.14 -16.85 -14.61
N LEU A 365 -16.75 -16.59 -15.86
CA LEU A 365 -17.69 -16.32 -16.96
C LEU A 365 -18.65 -17.49 -17.19
N ASN A 366 -18.14 -18.73 -17.18
CA ASN A 366 -18.95 -19.94 -17.34
C ASN A 366 -19.94 -20.17 -16.19
N ASN A 367 -19.71 -19.58 -15.01
CA ASN A 367 -20.60 -19.68 -13.86
C ASN A 367 -21.56 -18.48 -13.70
N GLN A 368 -21.60 -17.53 -14.64
CA GLN A 368 -22.61 -16.46 -14.60
C GLN A 368 -24.02 -17.02 -14.79
N HIS A 369 -24.96 -16.54 -13.97
CA HIS A 369 -26.38 -16.91 -13.99
C HIS A 369 -27.15 -16.18 -15.10
N THR A 370 -28.40 -16.58 -15.35
CA THR A 370 -29.27 -15.96 -16.36
C THR A 370 -29.82 -14.60 -15.93
N ASP A 371 -29.87 -14.31 -14.62
CA ASP A 371 -30.15 -12.98 -14.06
C ASP A 371 -28.97 -11.98 -14.24
N GLY A 372 -27.76 -12.48 -14.53
CA GLY A 372 -26.55 -11.69 -14.73
C GLY A 372 -25.59 -11.65 -13.54
N GLY A 373 -25.96 -12.18 -12.37
CA GLY A 373 -25.09 -12.28 -11.20
C GLY A 373 -24.35 -13.61 -11.10
N TRP A 374 -23.88 -13.90 -9.88
CA TRP A 374 -23.32 -15.18 -9.45
C TRP A 374 -23.81 -15.58 -8.06
N THR A 375 -23.81 -16.89 -7.78
CA THR A 375 -23.91 -17.44 -6.41
C THR A 375 -22.65 -18.22 -6.02
N TYR A 376 -22.54 -18.67 -4.77
CA TYR A 376 -21.35 -19.32 -4.24
C TYR A 376 -20.99 -20.66 -4.95
N ASN A 377 -22.00 -21.39 -5.40
CA ASN A 377 -21.89 -22.75 -5.94
C ASN A 377 -21.64 -22.74 -7.45
N SER A 378 -20.65 -23.52 -7.90
CA SER A 378 -20.32 -23.77 -9.32
C SER A 378 -21.14 -24.88 -9.99
N SER A 379 -22.01 -25.56 -9.22
CA SER A 379 -22.85 -26.69 -9.67
C SER A 379 -24.35 -26.41 -9.59
N GLY A 380 -24.74 -25.15 -9.36
CA GLY A 380 -26.15 -24.73 -9.34
C GLY A 380 -26.77 -24.65 -10.74
N SER A 381 -28.10 -24.57 -10.81
CA SER A 381 -28.75 -24.12 -12.05
C SER A 381 -28.44 -22.64 -12.28
N LYS A 382 -28.17 -22.25 -13.53
CA LYS A 382 -27.98 -20.85 -13.91
C LYS A 382 -29.24 -20.00 -13.73
N ASP A 383 -30.41 -20.63 -13.59
CA ASP A 383 -31.69 -19.99 -13.32
C ASP A 383 -32.02 -19.91 -11.81
N SER A 384 -31.03 -20.23 -10.95
CA SER A 384 -31.13 -19.95 -9.51
C SER A 384 -30.88 -18.46 -9.27
N ALA A 385 -31.47 -17.88 -8.23
CA ALA A 385 -31.16 -16.51 -7.84
C ALA A 385 -29.65 -16.35 -7.51
N SER A 386 -29.06 -15.29 -8.02
CA SER A 386 -27.71 -14.84 -7.66
C SER A 386 -27.64 -14.22 -6.27
N SER A 387 -26.42 -13.93 -5.83
CA SER A 387 -26.10 -13.23 -4.59
C SER A 387 -25.40 -11.90 -4.90
N VAL A 388 -25.87 -10.80 -4.29
CA VAL A 388 -25.24 -9.48 -4.33
C VAL A 388 -23.77 -9.56 -3.89
N ASP A 389 -23.51 -10.20 -2.74
CA ASP A 389 -22.17 -10.39 -2.16
C ASP A 389 -21.20 -11.05 -3.14
N VAL A 390 -21.60 -12.21 -3.69
CA VAL A 390 -20.74 -12.97 -4.61
C VAL A 390 -20.60 -12.23 -5.94
N THR A 391 -21.64 -11.54 -6.41
CA THR A 391 -21.56 -10.75 -7.64
C THR A 391 -20.57 -9.58 -7.52
N GLY A 392 -20.60 -8.85 -6.41
CA GLY A 392 -19.62 -7.79 -6.11
C GLY A 392 -18.18 -8.30 -5.96
N MET A 393 -18.01 -9.45 -5.32
CA MET A 393 -16.72 -10.15 -5.21
C MET A 393 -16.18 -10.58 -6.59
N VAL A 394 -17.04 -11.09 -7.48
CA VAL A 394 -16.64 -11.49 -8.84
C VAL A 394 -16.34 -10.27 -9.72
N LEU A 395 -17.13 -9.18 -9.60
CA LEU A 395 -16.81 -7.90 -10.26
C LEU A 395 -15.44 -7.36 -9.84
N SER A 396 -15.12 -7.42 -8.54
CA SER A 396 -13.80 -7.05 -8.01
C SER A 396 -12.66 -7.87 -8.66
N ALA A 397 -12.88 -9.17 -8.86
CA ALA A 397 -11.91 -10.06 -9.48
C ALA A 397 -11.79 -9.87 -11.01
N LEU A 398 -12.87 -9.48 -11.69
CA LEU A 398 -12.92 -9.29 -13.15
C LEU A 398 -12.55 -7.86 -13.60
N ALA A 399 -12.57 -6.86 -12.73
CA ALA A 399 -12.28 -5.46 -13.08
C ALA A 399 -10.92 -5.23 -13.80
N PRO A 400 -9.80 -5.93 -13.47
CA PRO A 400 -8.55 -5.83 -14.24
C PRO A 400 -8.64 -6.38 -15.68
N TYR A 401 -9.69 -7.14 -15.98
CA TYR A 401 -9.89 -7.87 -17.24
C TYR A 401 -11.00 -7.27 -18.12
N GLN A 402 -11.58 -6.12 -17.73
CA GLN A 402 -12.76 -5.52 -18.36
C GLN A 402 -12.63 -5.17 -19.85
N GLU A 403 -11.41 -5.05 -20.38
CA GLU A 403 -11.15 -4.82 -21.81
C GLU A 403 -11.11 -6.11 -22.64
N ARG A 404 -11.20 -7.30 -22.04
CA ARG A 404 -11.47 -8.53 -22.80
C ARG A 404 -12.91 -8.53 -23.30
N SER A 405 -13.08 -8.88 -24.58
CA SER A 405 -14.39 -8.90 -25.26
C SER A 405 -15.40 -9.90 -24.69
N ASP A 406 -14.95 -10.92 -23.95
CA ASP A 406 -15.79 -11.91 -23.26
C ASP A 406 -16.13 -11.52 -21.82
N VAL A 407 -15.25 -10.77 -21.14
CA VAL A 407 -15.47 -10.26 -19.78
C VAL A 407 -16.41 -9.04 -19.79
N LYS A 408 -16.26 -8.11 -20.74
CA LYS A 408 -17.02 -6.86 -20.80
C LYS A 408 -18.56 -7.06 -20.76
N PRO A 409 -19.16 -8.00 -21.51
CA PRO A 409 -20.60 -8.27 -21.45
C PRO A 409 -21.04 -8.90 -20.11
N ALA A 410 -20.18 -9.69 -19.47
CA ALA A 410 -20.49 -10.28 -18.16
C ALA A 410 -20.50 -9.22 -17.06
N ILE A 411 -19.52 -8.31 -17.06
CA ILE A 411 -19.51 -7.14 -16.15
C ILE A 411 -20.77 -6.30 -16.35
N GLN A 412 -21.16 -6.01 -17.60
CA GLN A 412 -22.37 -5.22 -17.89
C GLN A 412 -23.66 -5.87 -17.35
N LYS A 413 -23.82 -7.19 -17.49
CA LYS A 413 -24.94 -7.93 -16.89
C LYS A 413 -24.94 -7.88 -15.37
N ALA A 414 -23.77 -8.02 -14.74
CA ALA A 414 -23.63 -8.01 -13.29
C ALA A 414 -23.93 -6.63 -12.68
N VAL A 415 -23.53 -5.56 -13.36
CA VAL A 415 -23.91 -4.18 -12.99
C VAL A 415 -25.43 -3.97 -13.16
N ALA A 416 -26.04 -4.51 -14.22
CA ALA A 416 -27.50 -4.44 -14.40
C ALA A 416 -28.27 -5.26 -13.34
N TYR A 417 -27.77 -6.43 -12.96
CA TYR A 417 -28.30 -7.22 -11.83
C TYR A 417 -28.24 -6.41 -10.52
N LEU A 418 -27.06 -5.88 -10.16
CA LEU A 418 -26.91 -5.06 -8.94
C LEU A 418 -27.80 -3.81 -8.95
N TYR A 419 -27.99 -3.17 -10.11
CA TYR A 419 -28.91 -2.03 -10.24
C TYR A 419 -30.38 -2.41 -9.94
N ASN A 420 -30.81 -3.63 -10.30
CA ASN A 420 -32.16 -4.11 -10.04
C ASN A 420 -32.36 -4.58 -8.58
N GLU A 421 -31.31 -5.08 -7.93
CA GLU A 421 -31.32 -5.50 -6.51
C GLU A 421 -31.11 -4.34 -5.52
N GLN A 422 -30.86 -3.11 -6.01
CA GLN A 422 -30.63 -1.94 -5.18
C GLN A 422 -31.94 -1.41 -4.56
N LEU A 423 -31.92 -1.20 -3.24
CA LEU A 423 -33.04 -0.64 -2.48
C LEU A 423 -33.18 0.87 -2.73
N GLN A 424 -34.36 1.44 -2.43
CA GLN A 424 -34.66 2.87 -2.67
C GLN A 424 -33.73 3.86 -1.92
N ASN A 425 -33.05 3.41 -0.86
CA ASN A 425 -32.05 4.19 -0.11
C ASN A 425 -30.61 3.99 -0.64
N GLY A 426 -30.42 3.22 -1.71
CA GLY A 426 -29.11 2.88 -2.27
C GLY A 426 -28.43 1.66 -1.64
N GLY A 427 -28.99 1.10 -0.57
CA GLY A 427 -28.50 -0.11 0.10
C GLY A 427 -28.85 -1.40 -0.64
N PHE A 428 -28.40 -2.53 -0.09
CA PHE A 428 -28.64 -3.88 -0.62
C PHE A 428 -29.12 -4.82 0.47
N SER A 429 -29.95 -5.80 0.11
CA SER A 429 -30.45 -6.82 1.05
C SER A 429 -29.78 -8.18 0.86
N ALA A 430 -29.70 -8.94 1.95
CA ALA A 430 -29.47 -10.38 1.95
C ALA A 430 -30.54 -11.03 2.82
N ASP A 431 -31.14 -12.13 2.36
CA ASP A 431 -32.26 -12.84 3.02
C ASP A 431 -33.42 -11.93 3.49
N GLY A 432 -33.67 -10.84 2.76
CA GLY A 432 -34.73 -9.87 3.07
C GLY A 432 -34.40 -8.87 4.20
N GLN A 433 -33.12 -8.73 4.59
CA GLN A 433 -32.62 -7.69 5.49
C GLN A 433 -31.57 -6.83 4.80
N GLU A 434 -31.70 -5.50 4.87
CA GLU A 434 -30.65 -4.60 4.42
C GLU A 434 -29.38 -4.82 5.25
N ASN A 435 -28.21 -4.88 4.59
CA ASN A 435 -26.94 -4.97 5.30
C ASN A 435 -25.80 -4.25 4.57
N SER A 436 -24.95 -3.57 5.35
CA SER A 436 -23.83 -2.78 4.82
C SER A 436 -22.71 -3.60 4.20
N ASN A 437 -22.62 -4.91 4.48
CA ASN A 437 -21.57 -5.78 3.89
C ASN A 437 -21.86 -6.04 2.41
N SER A 438 -23.13 -6.25 2.05
CA SER A 438 -23.54 -6.39 0.65
C SER A 438 -23.36 -5.09 -0.13
N THR A 439 -23.67 -3.93 0.47
CA THR A 439 -23.32 -2.62 -0.14
C THR A 439 -21.81 -2.45 -0.32
N ALA A 440 -21.00 -2.84 0.67
CA ALA A 440 -19.54 -2.75 0.57
C ALA A 440 -18.93 -3.72 -0.46
N GLN A 441 -19.54 -4.89 -0.70
CA GLN A 441 -19.11 -5.81 -1.75
C GLN A 441 -19.62 -5.40 -3.14
N ALA A 442 -20.82 -4.82 -3.25
CA ALA A 442 -21.39 -4.31 -4.49
C ALA A 442 -20.67 -3.05 -5.02
N CYS A 443 -20.13 -2.23 -4.11
CA CYS A 443 -19.38 -1.00 -4.41
C CYS A 443 -17.89 -1.10 -4.01
N PRO A 444 -17.10 -2.01 -4.61
CA PRO A 444 -15.70 -2.20 -4.24
C PRO A 444 -14.84 -1.01 -4.71
N SER A 445 -13.94 -0.54 -3.84
CA SER A 445 -13.03 0.57 -4.15
C SER A 445 -11.92 0.12 -5.12
N THR A 446 -12.11 0.43 -6.41
CA THR A 446 -11.18 0.17 -7.52
C THR A 446 -9.87 0.95 -7.37
#